data_AF-A0A5B9DQU2-F1
#
_entry.id   AF-A0A5B9DQU2-F1
#
_cell.length_a   1.000
_cell.length_b   1.000
_cell.length_c   1.000
_cell.angle_alpha   90.00
_cell.angle_beta   90.00
_cell.angle_gamma   90.00
#
_symmetry.space_group_name_H-M   'P 1'
#
loop_
_entity.id
_entity.type
_entity.pdbx_description
1 polymer ?
#
loop_
_entity_poly.entity_id
_entity_poly.type
_entity_poly.pdbx_seq_one_letter_code
_entity_poly.pdbx_strand_id
1 'polypeptide(L)'
;MDLFYDILLWLHIVAFVAGGANTVAMPLIESRLHTAIPETRAVLFAMAGILARIGRAAMIVLLITGPVLLVMRYGGVSGASVWFWLKMGLIVVMLVSIVVGGISFKRAQNGDAGALETASTAGKITAVAFLGVLLSAVFAFN
;
A
#
# COMPACT_ATOMS: atom_id res chain seq x y z
N MET A 1 9.32 -11.20 24.88
CA MET A 1 9.39 -9.90 24.19
C MET A 1 8.75 -8.87 25.09
N ASP A 2 9.18 -7.61 25.05
CA ASP A 2 8.67 -6.55 25.93
C ASP A 2 7.37 -5.92 25.38
N LEU A 3 6.60 -5.25 26.25
CA LEU A 3 5.34 -4.58 25.88
C LEU A 3 5.51 -3.61 24.70
N PHE A 4 6.67 -2.97 24.59
CA PHE A 4 6.99 -2.04 23.52
C PHE A 4 7.03 -2.73 22.15
N TYR A 5 7.71 -3.89 22.06
CA TYR A 5 7.71 -4.71 20.85
C TYR A 5 6.29 -5.10 20.44
N ASP A 6 5.46 -5.55 21.38
CA ASP A 6 4.10 -6.02 21.09
C ASP A 6 3.20 -4.89 20.56
N ILE A 7 3.32 -3.68 21.12
CA ILE A 7 2.61 -2.49 20.63
C ILE A 7 3.07 -2.10 19.22
N LEU A 8 4.39 -2.12 18.96
CA LEU A 8 4.91 -1.84 17.62
C LEU A 8 4.45 -2.87 16.60
N LEU A 9 4.42 -4.15 16.97
CA LEU A 9 3.94 -5.22 16.12
C LEU A 9 2.45 -5.07 15.82
N TRP A 10 1.64 -4.77 16.83
CA TRP A 10 0.23 -4.46 16.65
C TRP A 10 0.03 -3.27 15.69
N LEU A 11 0.78 -2.17 15.88
CA LEU A 11 0.72 -1.01 15.02
C LEU A 11 1.14 -1.34 13.57
N HIS A 12 2.18 -2.16 13.40
CA HIS A 12 2.62 -2.64 12.08
C HIS A 12 1.51 -3.42 11.38
N ILE A 13 0.85 -4.33 12.09
CA ILE A 13 -0.26 -5.13 11.54
C ILE A 13 -1.46 -4.25 11.20
N VAL A 14 -1.82 -3.29 12.05
CA VAL A 14 -2.92 -2.35 11.77
C VAL A 14 -2.60 -1.51 10.53
N ALA A 15 -1.38 -0.99 10.42
CA ALA A 15 -0.94 -0.27 9.23
C ALA A 15 -0.96 -1.18 7.99
N PHE A 16 -0.58 -2.44 8.14
CA PHE A 16 -0.62 -3.44 7.07
C PHE A 16 -2.05 -3.63 6.55
N VAL A 17 -3.01 -3.82 7.44
CA VAL A 17 -4.43 -3.96 7.11
C VAL A 17 -4.99 -2.69 6.47
N ALA A 18 -4.68 -1.52 7.04
CA ALA A 18 -5.14 -0.23 6.50
C ALA A 18 -4.59 0.04 5.09
N GLY A 19 -3.30 -0.23 4.87
CA GLY A 19 -2.67 -0.12 3.54
C GLY A 19 -3.24 -1.15 2.56
N GLY A 20 -3.44 -2.39 3.01
CA GLY A 20 -4.02 -3.47 2.22
C GLY A 20 -5.46 -3.22 1.79
N ALA A 21 -6.29 -2.65 2.67
CA ALA A 21 -7.69 -2.34 2.37
C ALA A 21 -7.85 -1.43 1.15
N ASN A 22 -6.91 -0.52 0.92
CA ASN A 22 -6.90 0.34 -0.28
C ASN A 22 -6.79 -0.44 -1.58
N THR A 23 -6.12 -1.61 -1.59
CA THR A 23 -5.98 -2.44 -2.79
C THR A 23 -7.32 -3.01 -3.26
N VAL A 24 -8.32 -3.07 -2.38
CA VAL A 24 -9.69 -3.50 -2.68
C VAL A 24 -10.63 -2.31 -2.87
N ALA A 25 -10.53 -1.30 -2.00
CA ALA A 25 -11.44 -0.15 -2.00
C ALA A 25 -11.24 0.76 -3.23
N MET A 26 -9.99 1.00 -3.65
CA MET A 26 -9.70 1.93 -4.75
C MET A 26 -10.22 1.42 -6.11
N PRO A 27 -10.00 0.14 -6.52
CA PRO A 27 -10.60 -0.39 -7.74
C PRO A 27 -12.13 -0.33 -7.75
N LEU A 28 -12.77 -0.53 -6.58
CA LEU A 28 -14.21 -0.40 -6.47
C LEU A 28 -14.67 1.05 -6.74
N ILE A 29 -13.99 2.04 -6.17
CA ILE A 29 -14.28 3.46 -6.45
C ILE A 29 -14.06 3.78 -7.93
N GLU A 30 -12.95 3.31 -8.51
CA GLU A 30 -12.64 3.51 -9.93
C GLU A 30 -13.74 2.94 -10.84
N SER A 31 -14.22 1.73 -10.56
CA SER A 31 -15.29 1.08 -11.33
C SER A 31 -16.58 1.92 -11.38
N ARG A 32 -16.83 2.73 -10.34
CA ARG A 32 -18.01 3.59 -10.22
C ARG A 32 -17.79 4.97 -10.83
N LEU A 33 -16.55 5.45 -10.93
CA LEU A 33 -16.23 6.76 -11.49
C LEU A 33 -16.63 6.87 -12.98
N HIS A 34 -16.44 5.80 -13.75
CA HIS A 34 -16.74 5.79 -15.19
C HIS A 34 -18.22 6.07 -15.50
N THR A 35 -19.12 5.51 -14.70
CA THR A 35 -20.58 5.58 -14.93
C THR A 35 -21.29 6.63 -14.06
N ALA A 36 -20.56 7.27 -13.14
CA ALA A 36 -21.13 8.26 -12.23
C ALA A 36 -21.46 9.60 -12.93
N ILE A 37 -22.58 10.21 -12.51
CA ILE A 37 -22.92 11.60 -12.81
C ILE A 37 -21.92 12.57 -12.15
N PRO A 38 -21.82 13.84 -12.59
CA PRO A 38 -20.84 14.80 -12.09
C PRO A 38 -20.80 14.94 -10.56
N GLU A 39 -21.97 14.99 -9.92
CA GLU A 39 -22.11 15.14 -8.46
C GLU A 39 -21.54 13.92 -7.73
N THR A 40 -21.87 12.72 -8.18
CA THR A 40 -21.36 11.46 -7.61
C THR A 40 -19.86 11.30 -7.85
N ARG A 41 -19.33 11.75 -8.99
CA ARG A 41 -17.88 11.73 -9.28
C ARG A 41 -17.10 12.54 -8.25
N ALA A 42 -17.59 13.72 -7.87
CA ALA A 42 -16.95 14.55 -6.86
C ALA A 42 -16.83 13.83 -5.51
N VAL A 43 -17.88 13.13 -5.08
CA VAL A 43 -17.87 12.33 -3.84
C VAL A 43 -16.88 11.17 -3.93
N LEU A 44 -16.88 10.43 -5.04
CA LEU A 44 -15.96 9.31 -5.26
C LEU A 44 -14.49 9.76 -5.28
N PHE A 45 -14.19 10.92 -5.89
CA PHE A 45 -12.85 11.50 -5.85
C PHE A 45 -12.44 11.93 -4.44
N ALA A 46 -13.36 12.49 -3.65
CA ALA A 46 -13.08 12.84 -2.25
C ALA A 46 -12.77 11.59 -1.40
N MET A 47 -13.55 10.51 -1.57
CA MET A 47 -13.31 9.22 -0.91
C MET A 47 -11.95 8.63 -1.30
N ALA A 48 -11.63 8.58 -2.60
CA ALA A 48 -10.33 8.14 -3.10
C ALA A 48 -9.18 8.97 -2.50
N GLY A 49 -9.36 10.29 -2.37
CA GLY A 49 -8.38 11.18 -1.74
C GLY A 49 -8.19 10.93 -0.23
N ILE A 50 -9.21 10.49 0.49
CA ILE A 50 -9.09 10.06 1.91
C ILE A 50 -8.34 8.73 1.99
N LEU A 51 -8.75 7.74 1.20
CA LEU A 51 -8.10 6.43 1.16
C LEU A 51 -6.62 6.54 0.79
N ALA A 52 -6.27 7.35 -0.22
CA ALA A 52 -4.88 7.59 -0.61
C ALA A 52 -4.05 8.20 0.55
N ARG A 53 -4.63 9.10 1.35
CA ARG A 53 -3.97 9.67 2.53
C ARG A 53 -3.74 8.63 3.62
N ILE A 54 -4.76 7.82 3.93
CA ILE A 54 -4.65 6.73 4.90
C ILE A 54 -3.59 5.73 4.44
N GLY A 55 -3.62 5.30 3.18
CA GLY A 55 -2.65 4.38 2.62
C GLY A 55 -1.23 4.89 2.69
N ARG A 56 -1.00 6.18 2.40
CA ARG A 56 0.32 6.80 2.54
C ARG A 56 0.79 6.83 3.99
N ALA A 57 -0.08 7.18 4.94
CA ALA A 57 0.25 7.16 6.36
C ALA A 57 0.58 5.73 6.84
N ALA A 58 -0.24 4.75 6.45
CA ALA A 58 -0.01 3.34 6.72
C ALA A 58 1.34 2.85 6.15
N MET A 59 1.68 3.22 4.91
CA MET A 59 2.97 2.88 4.31
C MET A 59 4.16 3.47 5.08
N ILE A 60 4.07 4.72 5.54
CA ILE A 60 5.11 5.33 6.38
C ILE A 60 5.27 4.54 7.68
N VAL A 61 4.16 4.22 8.35
CA VAL A 61 4.18 3.42 9.58
C VAL A 61 4.82 2.06 9.32
N LEU A 62 4.47 1.35 8.24
CA LEU A 62 5.06 0.06 7.87
C LEU A 62 6.56 0.13 7.62
N LEU A 63 7.01 1.16 6.88
CA LEU A 63 8.42 1.35 6.55
C LEU A 63 9.28 1.69 7.76
N ILE A 64 8.70 2.30 8.80
CA ILE A 64 9.41 2.59 10.05
C ILE A 64 9.36 1.37 10.98
N THR A 65 8.15 0.85 11.24
CA THR A 65 7.95 -0.23 12.21
C THR A 65 8.57 -1.55 11.76
N GLY A 66 8.58 -1.86 10.45
CA GLY A 66 9.16 -3.10 9.93
C GLY A 66 10.64 -3.28 10.27
N PRO A 67 11.53 -2.34 9.90
CA PRO A 67 12.94 -2.38 10.26
C PRO A 67 13.18 -2.39 11.78
N VAL A 68 12.42 -1.61 12.54
CA VAL A 68 12.54 -1.57 14.02
C VAL A 68 12.24 -2.95 14.61
N LEU A 69 11.11 -3.57 14.22
CA LEU A 69 10.73 -4.90 14.66
C LEU A 69 11.75 -5.96 14.25
N LEU A 70 12.33 -5.84 13.05
CA LEU A 70 13.36 -6.75 12.56
C LEU A 70 14.61 -6.69 13.45
N VAL A 71 15.11 -5.48 13.72
CA VAL A 71 16.29 -5.30 14.58
C VAL A 71 16.02 -5.79 16.00
N MET A 72 14.85 -5.47 16.57
CA MET A 72 14.49 -5.89 17.93
C MET A 72 14.35 -7.43 18.06
N ARG A 73 13.79 -8.10 17.05
CA ARG A 73 13.50 -9.54 17.11
C ARG A 73 14.67 -10.42 16.66
N TYR A 74 15.45 -9.96 15.68
CA TYR A 74 16.45 -10.76 14.98
C TYR A 74 17.86 -10.16 15.02
N GLY A 75 18.05 -8.99 15.64
CA GLY A 75 19.36 -8.32 15.71
C GLY A 75 19.82 -7.67 14.40
N GLY A 76 18.98 -7.69 13.35
CA GLY A 76 19.29 -7.11 12.04
C GLY A 76 18.85 -8.02 10.88
N VAL A 77 19.52 -7.87 9.74
CA VAL A 77 19.26 -8.66 8.50
C VAL A 77 20.24 -9.83 8.32
N SER A 78 21.18 -10.03 9.23
CA SER A 78 22.13 -11.14 9.18
C SER A 78 21.40 -12.46 9.43
N GLY A 79 21.12 -13.22 8.37
CA GLY A 79 20.28 -14.42 8.40
C GLY A 79 18.91 -14.25 7.75
N ALA A 80 18.64 -13.10 7.13
CA ALA A 80 17.41 -12.89 6.38
C ALA A 80 17.26 -13.91 5.23
N SER A 81 16.11 -14.56 5.17
CA SER A 81 15.79 -15.54 4.13
C SER A 81 15.64 -14.89 2.75
N VAL A 82 15.71 -15.69 1.69
CA VAL A 82 15.42 -15.23 0.32
C VAL A 82 14.01 -14.62 0.23
N TRP A 83 13.04 -15.17 0.98
CA TRP A 83 11.68 -14.65 1.07
C TRP A 83 11.60 -13.25 1.67
N PHE A 84 12.45 -12.93 2.66
CA PHE A 84 12.56 -11.57 3.18
C PHE A 84 13.01 -10.60 2.08
N TRP A 85 14.03 -10.95 1.31
CA TRP A 85 14.51 -10.08 0.23
C TRP A 85 13.50 -9.93 -0.91
N LEU A 86 12.78 -11.01 -1.25
CA LEU A 86 11.66 -10.93 -2.19
C LEU A 86 10.58 -9.96 -1.69
N LYS A 87 10.18 -10.07 -0.41
CA LYS A 87 9.24 -9.15 0.23
C LYS A 87 9.71 -7.70 0.11
N MET A 88 10.99 -7.43 0.39
CA MET A 88 11.55 -6.08 0.30
C MET A 88 11.55 -5.54 -1.15
N GLY A 89 11.86 -6.37 -2.14
CA GLY A 89 11.75 -6.00 -3.56
C GLY A 89 10.31 -5.64 -3.95
N LEU A 90 9.33 -6.42 -3.51
CA LEU A 90 7.92 -6.14 -3.76
C LEU A 90 7.43 -4.87 -3.05
N ILE A 91 7.93 -4.56 -1.85
CA ILE A 91 7.66 -3.29 -1.17
C ILE A 91 8.17 -2.11 -2.01
N VAL A 92 9.36 -2.22 -2.62
CA VAL A 92 9.88 -1.16 -3.52
C VAL A 92 8.96 -0.98 -4.73
N VAL A 93 8.51 -2.07 -5.36
CA VAL A 93 7.55 -2.02 -6.46
C VAL A 93 6.26 -1.33 -6.03
N MET A 94 5.70 -1.69 -4.86
CA MET A 94 4.51 -1.04 -4.31
C MET A 94 4.72 0.46 -4.12
N LEU A 95 5.84 0.90 -3.56
CA LEU A 95 6.11 2.32 -3.33
C LEU A 95 6.15 3.10 -4.64
N VAL A 96 6.85 2.58 -5.64
CA VAL A 96 6.91 3.20 -6.97
C VAL A 96 5.51 3.29 -7.59
N SER A 97 4.75 2.18 -7.56
CA SER A 97 3.39 2.16 -8.11
C SER A 97 2.43 3.10 -7.37
N ILE A 98 2.51 3.21 -6.04
CA ILE A 98 1.68 4.14 -5.26
C ILE A 98 2.00 5.59 -5.62
N VAL A 99 3.28 5.94 -5.77
CA VAL A 99 3.70 7.30 -6.15
C VAL A 99 3.24 7.63 -7.57
N VAL A 100 3.51 6.75 -8.54
CA VAL A 100 3.09 6.92 -9.93
C VAL A 100 1.57 7.02 -10.02
N GLY A 101 0.85 6.11 -9.37
CA GLY A 101 -0.62 6.10 -9.34
C GLY A 101 -1.19 7.38 -8.74
N GLY A 102 -0.63 7.87 -7.64
CA GLY A 102 -1.06 9.12 -7.01
C GLY A 102 -0.83 10.37 -7.88
N ILE A 103 0.32 10.44 -8.56
CA ILE A 103 0.62 11.54 -9.51
C ILE A 103 -0.34 11.49 -10.70
N SER A 104 -0.52 10.32 -11.30
CA SER A 104 -1.41 10.13 -12.46
C SER A 104 -2.87 10.38 -12.09
N PHE A 105 -3.32 9.96 -10.91
CA PHE A 105 -4.67 10.25 -10.43
C PHE A 105 -4.92 11.76 -10.29
N LYS A 106 -3.94 12.50 -9.77
CA LYS A 106 -4.04 13.97 -9.67
C LYS A 106 -4.07 14.62 -11.07
N ARG A 107 -3.34 14.08 -12.05
CA ARG A 107 -3.41 14.54 -13.45
C ARG A 107 -4.77 14.24 -14.07
N ALA A 108 -5.35 13.07 -13.81
CA ALA A 108 -6.67 12.70 -14.28
C ALA A 108 -7.77 13.64 -13.74
N GLN A 109 -7.68 14.04 -12.46
CA GLN A 109 -8.56 15.07 -11.89
C GLN A 109 -8.47 16.42 -12.60
N ASN A 110 -7.31 16.73 -13.18
CA ASN A 110 -7.08 17.96 -13.94
C ASN A 110 -7.45 17.83 -15.45
N GLY A 111 -8.07 16.71 -15.86
CA GLY A 111 -8.57 16.51 -17.22
C GLY A 111 -7.64 15.74 -18.17
N ASP A 112 -6.55 15.16 -17.68
CA ASP A 112 -5.69 14.28 -18.49
C ASP A 112 -6.33 12.90 -18.70
N ALA A 113 -6.81 12.65 -19.92
CA ALA A 113 -7.51 11.42 -20.30
C ALA A 113 -6.65 10.15 -20.18
N GLY A 114 -5.33 10.23 -20.42
CA GLY A 114 -4.42 9.08 -20.35
C GLY A 114 -3.95 8.75 -18.93
N ALA A 115 -4.03 9.74 -18.03
CA ALA A 115 -3.55 9.57 -16.66
C ALA A 115 -4.44 8.66 -15.80
N LEU A 116 -5.74 8.52 -16.13
CA LEU A 116 -6.63 7.63 -15.39
C LEU A 116 -6.25 6.16 -15.59
N GLU A 117 -5.94 5.75 -16.83
CA GLU A 117 -5.51 4.39 -17.15
C GLU A 117 -4.16 4.05 -16.49
N THR A 118 -3.24 5.02 -16.46
CA THR A 118 -1.96 4.87 -15.75
C THR A 118 -2.18 4.68 -14.24
N ALA A 119 -3.09 5.45 -13.64
CA ALA A 119 -3.44 5.30 -12.23
C ALA A 119 -4.07 3.93 -11.93
N SER A 120 -4.97 3.46 -12.80
CA SER A 120 -5.58 2.12 -12.73
C SER A 120 -4.54 1.02 -12.74
N THR A 121 -3.63 1.07 -13.72
CA THR A 121 -2.56 0.07 -13.90
C THR A 121 -1.62 0.05 -12.70
N ALA A 122 -1.22 1.23 -12.21
CA ALA A 122 -0.41 1.34 -11.01
C ALA A 122 -1.12 0.76 -9.76
N GLY A 123 -2.44 0.96 -9.65
CA GLY A 123 -3.26 0.35 -8.60
C GLY A 123 -3.25 -1.19 -8.67
N LYS A 124 -3.42 -1.77 -9.86
CA LYS A 124 -3.37 -3.23 -10.07
C LYS A 124 -2.00 -3.81 -9.71
N ILE A 125 -0.93 -3.16 -10.15
CA ILE A 125 0.45 -3.58 -9.81
C ILE A 125 0.64 -3.53 -8.29
N THR A 126 0.17 -2.47 -7.63
CA THR A 126 0.24 -2.35 -6.17
C THR A 126 -0.49 -3.50 -5.47
N ALA A 127 -1.68 -3.87 -5.96
CA ALA A 127 -2.46 -4.97 -5.39
C ALA A 127 -1.76 -6.33 -5.55
N VAL A 128 -1.23 -6.63 -6.74
CA VAL A 128 -0.47 -7.87 -6.97
C VAL A 128 0.79 -7.92 -6.13
N ALA A 129 1.54 -6.82 -6.07
CA ALA A 129 2.73 -6.72 -5.24
C ALA A 129 2.41 -6.88 -3.74
N PHE A 130 1.30 -6.30 -3.26
CA PHE A 130 0.83 -6.47 -1.89
C PHE A 130 0.52 -7.93 -1.54
N LEU A 131 -0.16 -8.66 -2.42
CA LEU A 131 -0.41 -10.10 -2.24
C LEU A 131 0.91 -10.90 -2.18
N GLY A 132 1.87 -10.54 -3.03
CA GLY A 132 3.22 -11.12 -2.97
C GLY A 132 3.95 -10.80 -1.67
N VAL A 133 3.81 -9.58 -1.14
CA VAL A 133 4.35 -9.17 0.17
C VAL A 133 3.75 -10.01 1.29
N LEU A 134 2.44 -10.25 1.27
CA LEU A 134 1.75 -11.14 2.22
C LEU A 134 2.34 -12.55 2.18
N LEU A 135 2.39 -13.15 0.99
CA LEU A 135 2.86 -14.53 0.81
C LEU A 135 4.32 -14.69 1.23
N SER A 136 5.19 -13.78 0.75
CA SER A 136 6.61 -13.80 1.11
C SER A 136 6.86 -13.51 2.58
N ALA A 137 6.03 -12.68 3.24
CA ALA A 137 6.12 -12.46 4.69
C ALA A 137 5.83 -13.75 5.48
N VAL A 138 4.82 -14.53 5.07
CA VAL A 138 4.52 -15.82 5.72
C VAL A 138 5.74 -16.75 5.67
N PHE A 139 6.36 -16.93 4.49
CA PHE A 139 7.54 -17.78 4.38
C PHE A 139 8.81 -17.19 5.00
N ALA A 140 8.90 -15.87 5.13
CA ALA A 140 10.05 -15.23 5.73
C ALA A 140 10.11 -15.36 7.26
N PHE A 141 8.94 -15.52 7.91
CA PHE A 141 8.83 -15.42 9.37
C PHE A 141 8.08 -16.60 10.04
N ASN A 142 7.77 -17.67 9.30
CA ASN A 142 7.29 -18.94 9.85
C ASN A 142 8.42 -19.77 10.49
#